data_AF-A0A8C3XY99-F1
#
_entry.id   AF-A0A8C3XY99-F1
#
_cell.length_a   1.000
_cell.length_b   1.000
_cell.length_c   1.000
_cell.angle_alpha   90.00
_cell.angle_beta   90.00
_cell.angle_gamma   90.00
#
_symmetry.space_group_name_H-M   'P 1'
#
loop_
_entity.id
_entity.type
_entity.pdbx_description
1 polymer ?
#
loop_
_entity_poly.entity_id
_entity_poly.type
_entity_poly.pdbx_seq_one_letter_code
_entity_poly.pdbx_strand_id
1 'polypeptide(L)'
;MTLEGHENAEKLNCKEIIEGLAKVLKKHPGLRNILPITTAKVPIVKFEHRRSGLEGDISLYNTLAQHNTRMLATYAAIDPRVQYLGYTMKVFAKIFDGKQIPQRMVDGWNAFFFDDMEELRLPSLGKNTESLGELWLGLLRFYTEEFDFKEYVISIRQKKLLTTFEKQWTSKCIAIEDPFDLNHNLGAGVSRKMTNFIMKAFINGRKLFGTPFYPAEYFFDSKVLTDGELAPNDRCCRVCGKIGHYMKDCPKRRRLKKKENEKDDEKEVKEDDRETREKRCFICGDVGHVRRDCPEFKQTRQRNNSVPGKLVHVLG
;
A
#
# COMPACT_ATOMS: atom_id res chain seq x y z
N MET A 1 10.19 -11.73 4.66
CA MET A 1 11.17 -12.24 5.63
C MET A 1 11.01 -13.74 5.77
N THR A 2 12.11 -14.41 6.03
CA THR A 2 12.22 -15.82 6.42
C THR A 2 12.93 -15.88 7.77
N LEU A 3 12.80 -16.98 8.48
CA LEU A 3 13.45 -17.23 9.76
C LEU A 3 14.44 -18.36 9.58
N GLU A 4 15.64 -18.20 10.12
CA GLU A 4 16.67 -19.23 10.07
C GLU A 4 16.18 -20.51 10.77
N GLY A 5 16.49 -21.68 10.20
CA GLY A 5 16.03 -22.97 10.70
C GLY A 5 14.59 -23.37 10.32
N HIS A 6 13.88 -22.54 9.53
CA HIS A 6 12.53 -22.83 9.06
C HIS A 6 12.45 -22.73 7.54
N GLU A 7 12.01 -23.80 6.87
CA GLU A 7 11.84 -23.82 5.41
C GLU A 7 10.54 -23.13 4.96
N ASN A 8 9.48 -23.21 5.76
CA ASN A 8 8.17 -22.65 5.46
C ASN A 8 7.47 -22.07 6.71
N ALA A 9 6.28 -21.51 6.51
CA ALA A 9 5.48 -20.90 7.59
C ALA A 9 4.44 -21.83 8.24
N GLU A 10 4.34 -23.10 7.87
CA GLU A 10 3.24 -24.00 8.30
C GLU A 10 3.18 -24.19 9.82
N LYS A 11 4.35 -24.22 10.47
CA LYS A 11 4.48 -24.42 11.92
C LYS A 11 4.65 -23.10 12.69
N LEU A 12 4.56 -21.96 12.02
CA LEU A 12 4.81 -20.65 12.61
C LEU A 12 3.51 -19.95 12.98
N ASN A 13 3.48 -19.31 14.14
CA ASN A 13 2.40 -18.38 14.47
C ASN A 13 2.63 -17.04 13.76
N CYS A 14 2.26 -16.99 12.48
CA CYS A 14 2.47 -15.83 11.61
C CYS A 14 1.89 -14.54 12.18
N LYS A 15 0.75 -14.62 12.89
CA LYS A 15 0.11 -13.46 13.50
C LYS A 15 0.99 -12.87 14.60
N GLU A 16 1.44 -13.72 15.53
CA GLU A 16 2.31 -13.28 16.63
C GLU A 16 3.64 -12.74 16.14
N ILE A 17 4.23 -13.38 15.11
CA ILE A 17 5.49 -12.91 14.50
C ILE A 17 5.30 -11.52 13.89
N ILE A 18 4.24 -11.29 13.13
CA ILE A 18 3.94 -9.99 12.51
C ILE A 18 3.65 -8.90 13.56
N GLU A 19 2.92 -9.24 14.64
CA GLU A 19 2.67 -8.32 15.75
C GLU A 19 3.95 -8.00 16.53
N GLY A 20 4.80 -9.01 16.77
CA GLY A 20 6.12 -8.86 17.38
C GLY A 20 7.04 -7.97 16.55
N LEU A 21 7.12 -8.23 15.24
CA LEU A 21 7.86 -7.41 14.29
C LEU A 21 7.39 -5.95 14.32
N ALA A 22 6.08 -5.72 14.30
CA ALA A 22 5.53 -4.37 14.36
C ALA A 22 5.93 -3.63 15.65
N LYS A 23 6.07 -4.33 16.79
CA LYS A 23 6.58 -3.74 18.04
C LYS A 23 8.05 -3.33 17.91
N VAL A 24 8.88 -4.13 17.23
CA VAL A 24 10.30 -3.81 16.98
C VAL A 24 10.42 -2.62 16.02
N LEU A 25 9.71 -2.65 14.88
CA LEU A 25 9.77 -1.58 13.88
C LEU A 25 9.30 -0.22 14.41
N LYS A 26 8.37 -0.20 15.38
CA LYS A 26 7.94 1.04 16.06
C LYS A 26 9.07 1.75 16.81
N LYS A 27 10.11 1.02 17.25
CA LYS A 27 11.26 1.59 17.95
C LYS A 27 12.32 2.13 16.98
N HIS A 28 12.22 1.83 15.69
CA HIS A 28 13.23 2.23 14.71
C HIS A 28 13.08 3.72 14.34
N PRO A 29 14.12 4.57 14.52
CA PRO A 29 14.02 6.01 14.36
C PRO A 29 13.73 6.43 12.92
N GLY A 30 14.21 5.66 11.94
CA GLY A 30 14.01 5.92 10.51
C GLY A 30 12.64 5.55 9.97
N LEU A 31 11.75 4.95 10.77
CA LEU A 31 10.44 4.49 10.31
C LEU A 31 9.32 5.30 10.96
N ARG A 32 8.19 5.39 10.24
CA ARG A 32 6.93 5.93 10.77
C ARG A 32 5.76 5.12 10.22
N ASN A 33 4.56 5.42 10.73
CA ASN A 33 3.31 4.86 10.24
C ASN A 33 3.19 3.33 10.27
N ILE A 34 3.95 2.64 11.13
CA ILE A 34 3.91 1.17 11.28
C ILE A 34 2.49 0.66 11.49
N LEU A 35 2.07 -0.29 10.64
CA LEU A 35 0.74 -0.87 10.65
C LEU A 35 0.80 -2.38 10.35
N PRO A 36 0.62 -3.26 11.35
CA PRO A 36 0.43 -4.68 11.10
C PRO A 36 -0.96 -4.93 10.49
N ILE A 37 -1.01 -5.77 9.46
CA ILE A 37 -2.20 -6.27 8.80
C ILE A 37 -2.13 -7.79 8.83
N THR A 38 -2.70 -8.39 9.87
CA THR A 38 -2.62 -9.83 10.15
C THR A 38 -3.79 -10.63 9.59
N THR A 39 -4.85 -9.97 9.14
CA THR A 39 -6.09 -10.60 8.65
C THR A 39 -6.10 -10.83 7.13
N ALA A 40 -5.09 -10.37 6.40
CA ALA A 40 -4.98 -10.55 4.96
C ALA A 40 -4.50 -11.98 4.60
N LYS A 41 -4.74 -12.41 3.34
CA LYS A 41 -4.24 -13.70 2.82
C LYS A 41 -2.72 -13.85 3.03
N VAL A 42 -1.99 -12.76 2.85
CA VAL A 42 -0.56 -12.65 3.19
C VAL A 42 -0.42 -11.60 4.31
N PRO A 43 -0.13 -12.02 5.55
CA PRO A 43 0.12 -11.10 6.65
C PRO A 43 1.33 -10.18 6.37
N ILE A 44 1.15 -8.88 6.62
CA ILE A 44 2.20 -7.88 6.36
C ILE A 44 2.32 -6.86 7.49
N VAL A 45 3.49 -6.24 7.62
CA VAL A 45 3.66 -4.96 8.33
C VAL A 45 3.95 -3.87 7.31
N LYS A 46 3.02 -2.93 7.17
CA LYS A 46 3.24 -1.71 6.39
C LYS A 46 4.03 -0.70 7.21
N PHE A 47 4.93 0.02 6.58
CA PHE A 47 5.72 1.09 7.19
C PHE A 47 6.01 2.19 6.17
N GLU A 48 6.48 3.33 6.65
CA GLU A 48 6.98 4.41 5.80
C GLU A 48 8.38 4.80 6.28
N HIS A 49 9.33 4.84 5.35
CA HIS A 49 10.70 5.24 5.62
C HIS A 49 10.82 6.76 5.58
N ARG A 50 11.24 7.37 6.70
CA ARG A 50 11.22 8.83 6.89
C ARG A 50 12.08 9.58 5.88
N ARG A 51 13.28 9.07 5.59
CA ARG A 51 14.27 9.78 4.76
C ARG A 51 13.87 9.80 3.29
N SER A 52 13.35 8.69 2.77
CA SER A 52 12.98 8.58 1.35
C SER A 52 11.50 8.91 1.10
N GLY A 53 10.66 8.92 2.14
CA GLY A 53 9.20 9.04 2.00
C GLY A 53 8.54 7.81 1.38
N LEU A 54 9.29 6.71 1.19
CA LEU A 54 8.78 5.50 0.56
C LEU A 54 7.96 4.68 1.56
N GLU A 55 6.80 4.20 1.10
CA GLU A 55 6.05 3.16 1.79
C GLU A 55 6.65 1.78 1.47
N GLY A 56 6.64 0.89 2.46
CA GLY A 56 7.12 -0.48 2.31
C GLY A 56 6.24 -1.46 3.08
N ASP A 57 6.23 -2.70 2.61
CA ASP A 57 5.50 -3.81 3.22
C ASP A 57 6.49 -4.94 3.53
N ILE A 58 6.46 -5.48 4.74
CA ILE A 58 7.20 -6.70 5.09
C ILE A 58 6.21 -7.84 5.25
N SER A 59 6.30 -8.84 4.37
CA SER A 59 5.55 -10.10 4.45
C SER A 59 6.40 -11.21 5.09
N LEU A 60 5.74 -12.23 5.64
CA LEU A 60 6.37 -13.42 6.21
C LEU A 60 6.18 -14.59 5.23
N TYR A 61 7.26 -15.27 4.83
CA TYR A 61 7.27 -16.43 3.91
C TYR A 61 6.41 -16.26 2.65
N ASN A 62 6.43 -15.09 2.01
CA ASN A 62 5.83 -14.92 0.68
C ASN A 62 6.82 -15.38 -0.41
N THR A 63 7.14 -16.68 -0.38
CA THR A 63 8.15 -17.34 -1.22
C THR A 63 7.73 -17.38 -2.69
N LEU A 64 6.46 -17.70 -2.99
CA LEU A 64 5.94 -17.63 -4.35
C LEU A 64 6.05 -16.24 -4.98
N ALA A 65 5.84 -15.16 -4.22
CA ALA A 65 6.02 -13.81 -4.76
C ALA A 65 7.45 -13.54 -5.23
N GLN A 66 8.46 -14.13 -4.59
CA GLN A 66 9.85 -13.99 -5.04
C GLN A 66 10.06 -14.69 -6.39
N HIS A 67 9.43 -15.86 -6.60
CA HIS A 67 9.45 -16.56 -7.88
C HIS A 67 8.72 -15.77 -8.96
N ASN A 68 7.55 -15.20 -8.64
CA ASN A 68 6.83 -14.30 -9.54
C ASN A 68 7.70 -13.11 -9.96
N THR A 69 8.35 -12.44 -9.01
CA THR A 69 9.26 -11.32 -9.32
C THR A 69 10.39 -11.73 -10.25
N ARG A 70 11.03 -12.89 -10.03
CA ARG A 70 12.10 -13.37 -10.93
C ARG A 70 11.59 -13.74 -12.32
N MET A 71 10.43 -14.39 -12.40
CA MET A 71 9.81 -14.74 -13.69
C MET A 71 9.48 -13.48 -14.50
N LEU A 72 8.86 -12.50 -13.86
CA LEU A 72 8.55 -11.22 -14.48
C LEU A 72 9.82 -10.50 -14.94
N ALA A 73 10.85 -10.42 -14.08
CA ALA A 73 12.14 -9.82 -14.44
C ALA A 73 12.79 -10.52 -15.64
N THR A 74 12.68 -11.84 -15.75
CA THR A 74 13.17 -12.61 -16.89
C THR A 74 12.41 -12.21 -18.17
N TYR A 75 11.07 -12.11 -18.13
CA TYR A 75 10.30 -11.63 -19.28
C TYR A 75 10.68 -10.21 -19.71
N ALA A 76 10.93 -9.32 -18.76
CA ALA A 76 11.40 -7.97 -19.03
C ALA A 76 12.80 -7.92 -19.66
N ALA A 77 13.63 -8.94 -19.44
CA ALA A 77 14.96 -9.04 -20.05
C ALA A 77 14.93 -9.60 -21.49
N ILE A 78 13.87 -10.30 -21.88
CA ILE A 78 13.76 -10.94 -23.21
C ILE A 78 13.64 -9.90 -24.32
N ASP A 79 12.81 -8.87 -24.14
CA ASP A 79 12.55 -7.84 -25.15
C ASP A 79 12.27 -6.50 -24.45
N PRO A 80 12.97 -5.40 -24.83
CA PRO A 80 12.76 -4.08 -24.23
C PRO A 80 11.30 -3.62 -24.25
N ARG A 81 10.51 -4.07 -25.24
CA ARG A 81 9.08 -3.72 -25.35
C ARG A 81 8.24 -4.21 -24.17
N VAL A 82 8.66 -5.29 -23.51
CA VAL A 82 8.01 -5.83 -22.30
C VAL A 82 8.17 -4.91 -21.11
N GLN A 83 9.30 -4.19 -21.02
CA GLN A 83 9.48 -3.22 -19.95
C GLN A 83 8.52 -2.04 -20.11
N TYR A 84 8.32 -1.59 -21.36
CA TYR A 84 7.48 -0.43 -21.67
C TYR A 84 5.97 -0.72 -21.60
N LEU A 85 5.50 -1.87 -22.10
CA LEU A 85 4.09 -2.26 -22.05
C LEU A 85 3.65 -2.75 -20.66
N GLY A 86 4.56 -2.71 -19.68
CA GLY A 86 4.48 -3.48 -18.45
C GLY A 86 4.56 -4.97 -18.74
N TYR A 87 4.57 -5.78 -17.68
CA TYR A 87 4.60 -7.25 -17.75
C TYR A 87 3.35 -7.90 -18.37
N THR A 88 2.73 -7.23 -19.34
CA THR A 88 1.63 -7.69 -20.15
C THR A 88 2.19 -8.51 -21.31
N MET A 89 2.77 -9.68 -20.99
CA MET A 89 3.15 -10.63 -22.03
C MET A 89 2.53 -12.00 -21.76
N LYS A 90 1.82 -12.49 -22.78
CA LYS A 90 1.07 -13.75 -22.80
C LYS A 90 1.87 -14.86 -23.49
N VAL A 91 3.18 -14.89 -23.26
CA VAL A 91 4.10 -15.89 -23.83
C VAL A 91 5.09 -16.17 -22.71
N PHE A 92 5.18 -17.37 -22.14
CA PHE A 92 6.21 -18.33 -22.56
C PHE A 92 6.12 -19.68 -21.85
N ALA A 93 4.96 -20.12 -21.41
CA ALA A 93 4.89 -21.40 -20.72
C ALA A 93 4.86 -22.64 -21.64
N LYS A 94 5.40 -22.52 -22.85
CA LYS A 94 5.55 -23.66 -23.74
C LYS A 94 6.84 -23.60 -24.54
N ILE A 95 7.97 -23.35 -23.88
CA ILE A 95 9.31 -23.64 -24.44
C ILE A 95 10.11 -24.45 -23.43
N PHE A 96 9.45 -25.49 -22.92
CA PHE A 96 10.15 -26.67 -22.46
C PHE A 96 9.64 -27.83 -23.33
N ASP A 97 10.37 -28.13 -24.40
CA ASP A 97 10.10 -29.27 -25.30
C ASP A 97 10.66 -30.59 -24.74
N GLY A 98 11.26 -30.56 -23.55
CA GLY A 98 11.63 -31.78 -22.84
C GLY A 98 10.39 -32.55 -22.39
N LYS A 99 10.47 -33.88 -22.39
CA LYS A 99 9.36 -34.78 -22.07
C LYS A 99 8.74 -34.56 -20.68
N GLN A 100 9.43 -33.87 -19.76
CA GLN A 100 8.96 -33.59 -18.39
C GLN A 100 9.38 -32.20 -17.93
N ILE A 101 8.41 -31.33 -17.61
CA ILE A 101 8.67 -30.02 -17.02
C ILE A 101 9.43 -30.21 -15.69
N PRO A 102 10.59 -29.55 -15.50
CA PRO A 102 11.32 -29.63 -14.24
C PRO A 102 10.43 -29.24 -13.05
N GLN A 103 10.60 -29.96 -11.95
CA GLN A 103 9.84 -29.73 -10.72
C GLN A 103 10.67 -28.87 -9.78
N ARG A 104 10.23 -27.64 -9.54
CA ARG A 104 10.78 -26.74 -8.51
C ARG A 104 9.67 -26.39 -7.53
N MET A 105 9.39 -27.30 -6.62
CA MET A 105 8.25 -27.17 -5.70
C MET A 105 8.51 -26.10 -4.63
N VAL A 106 7.57 -25.17 -4.48
CA VAL A 106 7.54 -24.12 -3.46
C VAL A 106 6.10 -23.98 -2.97
N ASP A 107 5.87 -24.11 -1.66
CA ASP A 107 4.53 -24.03 -1.05
C ASP A 107 3.47 -24.92 -1.74
N GLY A 108 3.88 -26.12 -2.18
CA GLY A 108 3.01 -27.07 -2.87
C GLY A 108 2.77 -26.79 -4.37
N TRP A 109 3.42 -25.77 -4.93
CA TRP A 109 3.29 -25.39 -6.34
C TRP A 109 4.60 -25.57 -7.11
N ASN A 110 4.53 -26.01 -8.36
CA ASN A 110 5.71 -26.02 -9.22
C ASN A 110 6.04 -24.60 -9.67
N ALA A 111 7.03 -23.99 -9.02
CA ALA A 111 7.50 -22.63 -9.27
C ALA A 111 8.67 -22.58 -10.27
N PHE A 112 8.73 -23.57 -11.16
CA PHE A 112 9.68 -23.61 -12.28
C PHE A 112 9.24 -22.68 -13.41
N PHE A 113 10.19 -21.94 -13.94
CA PHE A 113 10.12 -21.22 -15.20
C PHE A 113 11.54 -21.20 -15.79
N PHE A 114 11.65 -20.93 -17.09
CA PHE A 114 12.94 -20.85 -17.75
C PHE A 114 13.59 -19.50 -17.43
N ASP A 115 14.64 -19.50 -16.60
CA ASP A 115 15.36 -18.31 -16.14
C ASP A 115 16.75 -18.14 -16.76
N ASP A 116 17.25 -19.14 -17.49
CA ASP A 116 18.48 -19.04 -18.25
C ASP A 116 18.24 -18.31 -19.59
N MET A 117 18.86 -17.16 -19.79
CA MET A 117 18.70 -16.39 -21.03
C MET A 117 19.62 -16.88 -22.17
N GLU A 118 20.72 -17.56 -21.84
CA GLU A 118 21.71 -18.06 -22.81
C GLU A 118 21.21 -19.34 -23.49
N GLU A 119 20.52 -20.20 -22.74
CA GLU A 119 19.90 -21.42 -23.26
C GLU A 119 18.54 -21.19 -23.94
N LEU A 120 18.04 -19.95 -23.92
CA LEU A 120 16.71 -19.58 -24.39
C LEU A 120 16.61 -19.61 -25.92
N ARG A 121 16.52 -20.80 -26.49
CA ARG A 121 16.29 -21.03 -27.92
C ARG A 121 14.80 -20.95 -28.23
N LEU A 122 14.32 -19.73 -28.42
CA LEU A 122 12.94 -19.42 -28.77
C LEU A 122 12.77 -19.35 -30.31
N PRO A 123 12.14 -20.32 -30.98
CA PRO A 123 12.00 -20.31 -32.44
C PRO A 123 11.15 -19.14 -32.98
N SER A 124 10.46 -18.41 -32.10
CA SER A 124 9.63 -17.25 -32.41
C SER A 124 10.21 -15.92 -31.95
N LEU A 125 11.36 -15.93 -31.25
CA LEU A 125 11.98 -14.69 -30.80
C LEU A 125 12.40 -13.83 -32.01
N GLY A 126 12.14 -12.54 -31.94
CA GLY A 126 12.41 -11.59 -33.03
C GLY A 126 11.46 -11.66 -34.23
N LYS A 127 10.47 -12.58 -34.27
CA LYS A 127 9.49 -12.63 -35.38
C LYS A 127 8.48 -11.48 -35.36
N ASN A 128 8.11 -11.00 -34.17
CA ASN A 128 7.21 -9.87 -34.05
C ASN A 128 8.01 -8.56 -34.16
N THR A 129 7.71 -7.78 -35.19
CA THR A 129 8.36 -6.50 -35.50
C THR A 129 7.46 -5.29 -35.23
N GLU A 130 6.32 -5.49 -34.57
CA GLU A 130 5.41 -4.39 -34.24
C GLU A 130 6.07 -3.39 -33.29
N SER A 131 5.82 -2.11 -33.52
CA SER A 131 6.25 -1.02 -32.67
C SER A 131 5.52 -1.05 -31.31
N LEU A 132 6.04 -0.28 -30.35
CA LEU A 132 5.39 -0.10 -29.05
C LEU A 132 3.96 0.44 -29.15
N GLY A 133 3.73 1.39 -30.07
CA GLY A 133 2.40 1.97 -30.28
C GLY A 133 1.41 0.95 -30.85
N GLU A 134 1.85 0.13 -31.81
CA GLU A 134 1.04 -0.95 -32.40
C GLU A 134 0.67 -2.00 -31.34
N LEU A 135 1.64 -2.44 -30.55
CA LEU A 135 1.41 -3.41 -29.47
C LEU A 135 0.52 -2.84 -28.37
N TRP A 136 0.69 -1.58 -27.99
CA TRP A 136 -0.14 -0.90 -26.99
C TRP A 136 -1.59 -0.79 -27.44
N LEU A 137 -1.81 -0.30 -28.67
CA LEU A 137 -3.16 -0.21 -29.23
C LEU A 137 -3.75 -1.60 -29.44
N GLY A 138 -2.94 -2.56 -29.88
CA GLY A 138 -3.30 -3.98 -30.01
C GLY A 138 -3.76 -4.58 -28.69
N LEU A 139 -3.10 -4.28 -27.57
CA LEU A 139 -3.50 -4.71 -26.23
C LEU A 139 -4.88 -4.15 -25.84
N LEU A 140 -5.10 -2.86 -26.08
CA LEU A 140 -6.39 -2.22 -25.80
C LEU A 140 -7.51 -2.82 -26.65
N ARG A 141 -7.27 -3.06 -27.93
CA ARG A 141 -8.20 -3.74 -28.84
C ARG A 141 -8.47 -5.17 -28.39
N PHE A 142 -7.42 -5.93 -28.11
CA PHE A 142 -7.54 -7.32 -27.66
C PHE A 142 -8.46 -7.45 -26.45
N TYR A 143 -8.25 -6.65 -25.40
CA TYR A 143 -9.08 -6.71 -24.20
C TYR A 143 -10.44 -6.01 -24.31
N THR A 144 -10.77 -5.35 -25.43
CA THR A 144 -12.09 -4.72 -25.60
C THR A 144 -12.93 -5.31 -26.72
N GLU A 145 -12.32 -6.01 -27.67
CA GLU A 145 -12.96 -6.54 -28.88
C GLU A 145 -12.81 -8.06 -29.01
N GLU A 146 -11.67 -8.63 -28.60
CA GLU A 146 -11.30 -10.02 -28.95
C GLU A 146 -11.38 -10.99 -27.78
N PHE A 147 -10.90 -10.59 -26.59
CA PHE A 147 -10.81 -11.48 -25.43
C PHE A 147 -12.16 -11.63 -24.74
N ASP A 148 -12.72 -12.84 -24.81
CA ASP A 148 -13.95 -13.18 -24.08
C ASP A 148 -13.65 -13.46 -22.60
N PHE A 149 -13.88 -12.45 -21.75
CA PHE A 149 -13.73 -12.55 -20.30
C PHE A 149 -14.70 -13.51 -19.61
N LYS A 150 -15.82 -13.84 -20.25
CA LYS A 150 -16.80 -14.79 -19.70
C LYS A 150 -16.32 -16.22 -19.94
N GLU A 151 -15.75 -16.47 -21.13
CA GLU A 151 -15.31 -17.81 -21.53
C GLU A 151 -13.90 -18.14 -21.02
N TYR A 152 -12.97 -17.19 -21.00
CA TYR A 152 -11.55 -17.48 -20.78
C TYR A 152 -10.94 -16.83 -19.53
N VAL A 153 -9.94 -17.53 -18.99
CA VAL A 153 -9.07 -17.06 -17.92
C VAL A 153 -7.78 -16.49 -18.52
N ILE A 154 -7.36 -15.32 -18.04
CA ILE A 154 -6.03 -14.78 -18.38
C ILE A 154 -4.99 -15.62 -17.62
N SER A 155 -4.26 -16.46 -18.35
CA SER A 155 -3.14 -17.26 -17.83
C SER A 155 -1.92 -17.04 -18.70
N ILE A 156 -0.79 -16.81 -18.04
CA ILE A 156 0.54 -16.72 -18.68
C ILE A 156 1.35 -18.02 -18.52
N ARG A 157 0.81 -18.98 -17.76
CA ARG A 157 1.38 -20.32 -17.50
C ARG A 157 1.06 -21.33 -18.60
N GLN A 158 0.31 -20.95 -19.63
CA GLN A 158 0.15 -21.81 -20.81
C GLN A 158 -0.23 -20.99 -22.03
N LYS A 159 0.18 -21.49 -23.21
CA LYS A 159 -0.26 -20.94 -24.49
C LYS A 159 -1.68 -21.39 -24.86
N LYS A 160 -2.07 -22.61 -24.45
CA LYS A 160 -3.43 -23.12 -24.68
C LYS A 160 -4.41 -22.26 -23.86
N LEU A 161 -5.49 -21.82 -24.50
CA LEU A 161 -6.57 -21.12 -23.81
C LEU A 161 -7.10 -21.97 -22.66
N LEU A 162 -7.37 -21.31 -21.54
CA LEU A 162 -7.90 -21.89 -20.31
C LEU A 162 -9.30 -21.33 -20.11
N THR A 163 -10.31 -22.17 -19.99
CA THR A 163 -11.69 -21.68 -19.85
C THR A 163 -12.04 -21.41 -18.38
N THR A 164 -12.97 -20.48 -18.16
CA THR A 164 -13.52 -20.22 -16.82
C THR A 164 -14.31 -21.42 -16.30
N PHE A 165 -14.88 -22.24 -17.19
CA PHE A 165 -15.55 -23.48 -16.85
C PHE A 165 -14.57 -24.54 -16.33
N GLU A 166 -13.46 -24.78 -17.04
CA GLU A 166 -12.38 -25.70 -16.60
C GLU A 166 -11.86 -25.30 -15.21
N LYS A 167 -11.78 -23.99 -14.93
CA LYS A 167 -11.35 -23.45 -13.63
C LYS A 167 -12.44 -23.31 -12.58
N GLN A 168 -13.70 -23.53 -12.93
CA GLN A 168 -14.86 -23.23 -12.08
C GLN A 168 -14.89 -21.77 -11.58
N TRP A 169 -14.38 -20.84 -12.38
CA TRP A 169 -14.30 -19.40 -12.08
C TRP A 169 -15.38 -18.57 -12.81
N THR A 170 -16.49 -19.22 -13.17
CA THR A 170 -17.61 -18.66 -13.96
C THR A 170 -18.35 -17.48 -13.29
N SER A 171 -18.16 -17.28 -11.99
CA SER A 171 -18.81 -16.19 -11.23
C SER A 171 -18.09 -14.84 -11.30
N LYS A 172 -16.89 -14.79 -11.88
CA LYS A 172 -16.04 -13.59 -11.89
C LYS A 172 -16.10 -12.91 -13.26
N CYS A 173 -16.18 -11.57 -13.25
CA CYS A 173 -16.21 -10.81 -14.50
C CYS A 173 -14.83 -10.66 -15.13
N ILE A 174 -13.76 -10.69 -14.33
CA ILE A 174 -12.37 -10.75 -14.79
C ILE A 174 -11.70 -11.89 -14.00
N ALA A 175 -11.15 -12.87 -14.72
CA ALA A 175 -10.45 -14.01 -14.13
C ALA A 175 -8.99 -14.02 -14.60
N ILE A 176 -8.06 -13.99 -13.65
CA ILE A 176 -6.62 -13.97 -13.91
C ILE A 176 -5.97 -15.00 -13.01
N GLU A 177 -5.37 -16.02 -13.59
CA GLU A 177 -4.65 -17.08 -12.88
C GLU A 177 -3.27 -16.58 -12.46
N ASP A 178 -2.89 -16.77 -11.19
CA ASP A 178 -1.49 -16.64 -10.78
C ASP A 178 -0.66 -17.77 -11.42
N PRO A 179 0.53 -17.47 -11.99
CA PRO A 179 1.32 -18.44 -12.73
C PRO A 179 1.86 -19.60 -11.88
N PHE A 180 1.89 -19.48 -10.55
CA PHE A 180 2.33 -20.54 -9.65
C PHE A 180 1.21 -21.01 -8.71
N ASP A 181 0.54 -20.10 -7.98
CA ASP A 181 -0.63 -20.44 -7.14
C ASP A 181 -1.88 -20.58 -8.02
N LEU A 182 -2.08 -21.75 -8.64
CA LEU A 182 -3.13 -21.94 -9.66
C LEU A 182 -4.55 -21.83 -9.09
N ASN A 183 -4.71 -21.85 -7.76
CA ASN A 183 -5.98 -21.63 -7.09
C ASN A 183 -6.24 -20.14 -6.84
N HIS A 184 -5.26 -19.28 -7.08
CA HIS A 184 -5.37 -17.85 -6.88
C HIS A 184 -5.84 -17.13 -8.13
N ASN A 185 -7.10 -16.70 -8.09
CA ASN A 185 -7.64 -15.76 -9.05
C ASN A 185 -7.41 -14.30 -8.58
N LEU A 186 -6.53 -13.56 -9.25
CA LEU A 186 -6.22 -12.16 -8.92
C LEU A 186 -7.44 -11.23 -9.11
N GLY A 187 -8.39 -11.60 -9.98
CA GLY A 187 -9.64 -10.88 -10.20
C GLY A 187 -10.73 -11.17 -9.14
N ALA A 188 -10.51 -12.10 -8.20
CA ALA A 188 -11.56 -12.56 -7.29
C ALA A 188 -12.17 -11.46 -6.41
N GLY A 189 -11.39 -10.42 -6.08
CA GLY A 189 -11.79 -9.27 -5.27
C GLY A 189 -12.52 -8.16 -6.06
N VAL A 190 -12.48 -8.19 -7.39
CA VAL A 190 -13.03 -7.15 -8.26
C VAL A 190 -14.56 -7.28 -8.31
N SER A 191 -15.27 -6.21 -7.96
CA SER A 191 -16.74 -6.19 -8.01
C SER A 191 -17.23 -5.96 -9.44
N ARG A 192 -18.52 -6.22 -9.70
CA ARG A 192 -19.13 -5.92 -11.01
C ARG A 192 -19.03 -4.43 -11.36
N LYS A 193 -19.30 -3.54 -10.40
CA LYS A 193 -19.16 -2.08 -10.61
C LYS A 193 -17.72 -1.70 -10.94
N MET A 194 -16.75 -2.25 -10.22
CA MET A 194 -15.33 -2.00 -10.51
C MET A 194 -14.93 -2.58 -11.87
N THR A 195 -15.46 -3.73 -12.25
CA THR A 195 -15.22 -4.31 -13.58
C THR A 195 -15.73 -3.39 -14.67
N ASN A 196 -16.96 -2.89 -14.56
CA ASN A 196 -17.51 -1.94 -15.52
C ASN A 196 -16.65 -0.67 -15.62
N PHE A 197 -16.16 -0.16 -14.48
CA PHE A 197 -15.26 0.99 -14.44
C PHE A 197 -13.93 0.72 -15.17
N ILE A 198 -13.29 -0.43 -14.90
CA ILE A 198 -12.06 -0.86 -15.58
C ILE A 198 -12.30 -0.99 -17.09
N MET A 199 -13.35 -1.69 -17.51
CA MET A 199 -13.65 -1.89 -18.94
C MET A 199 -13.96 -0.58 -19.65
N LYS A 200 -14.67 0.34 -18.99
CA LYS A 200 -14.93 1.67 -19.54
C LYS A 200 -13.62 2.45 -19.77
N ALA A 201 -12.68 2.39 -18.81
CA ALA A 201 -11.37 3.00 -18.96
C ALA A 201 -10.56 2.39 -20.13
N PHE A 202 -10.62 1.07 -20.32
CA PHE A 202 -9.98 0.40 -21.48
C PHE A 202 -10.63 0.83 -22.81
N ILE A 203 -11.96 0.91 -22.88
CA ILE A 203 -12.68 1.34 -24.08
C ILE A 203 -12.35 2.80 -24.43
N ASN A 204 -12.34 3.68 -23.43
CA ASN A 204 -11.99 5.09 -23.61
C ASN A 204 -10.51 5.25 -24.00
N GLY A 205 -9.61 4.49 -23.35
CA GLY A 205 -8.21 4.41 -23.73
C GLY A 205 -8.05 3.98 -25.19
N ARG A 206 -8.72 2.90 -25.62
CA ARG A 206 -8.70 2.46 -27.02
C ARG A 206 -9.10 3.59 -27.98
N LYS A 207 -10.22 4.28 -27.70
CA LYS A 207 -10.68 5.39 -28.53
C LYS A 207 -9.63 6.51 -28.60
N LEU A 208 -9.04 6.86 -27.47
CA LEU A 208 -8.08 7.95 -27.37
C LEU A 208 -6.75 7.63 -28.07
N PHE A 209 -6.18 6.44 -27.84
CA PHE A 209 -4.93 6.01 -28.48
C PHE A 209 -5.11 5.59 -29.95
N GLY A 210 -6.31 5.15 -30.34
CA GLY A 210 -6.64 4.74 -31.70
C GLY A 210 -7.10 5.87 -32.61
N THR A 211 -7.38 7.05 -32.05
CA THR A 211 -7.79 8.23 -32.82
C THR A 211 -6.69 9.29 -32.71
N PRO A 212 -6.13 9.78 -33.83
CA PRO A 212 -5.10 10.81 -33.77
C PRO A 212 -5.67 12.10 -33.16
N PHE A 213 -5.19 12.45 -31.97
CA PHE A 213 -5.55 13.68 -31.25
C PHE A 213 -4.29 14.30 -30.65
N TYR A 214 -4.19 15.64 -30.71
CA TYR A 214 -3.12 16.43 -30.10
C TYR A 214 -3.75 17.41 -29.10
N PRO A 215 -3.18 17.63 -27.90
CA PRO A 215 -1.83 17.23 -27.46
C PRO A 215 -1.76 15.91 -26.67
N ALA A 216 -0.55 15.34 -26.60
CA ALA A 216 -0.26 14.06 -25.96
C ALA A 216 -0.48 14.03 -24.43
N GLU A 217 -0.61 15.20 -23.80
CA GLU A 217 -0.82 15.37 -22.36
C GLU A 217 -2.11 14.72 -21.86
N TYR A 218 -3.08 14.48 -22.76
CA TYR A 218 -4.38 13.90 -22.41
C TYR A 218 -4.43 12.37 -22.46
N PHE A 219 -3.43 11.70 -23.05
CA PHE A 219 -3.46 10.23 -23.23
C PHE A 219 -3.65 9.45 -21.92
N PHE A 220 -3.16 10.01 -20.81
CA PHE A 220 -3.24 9.41 -19.49
C PHE A 220 -4.02 10.28 -18.49
N ASP A 221 -4.81 11.24 -18.96
CA ASP A 221 -5.69 12.01 -18.09
C ASP A 221 -6.78 11.08 -17.55
N SER A 222 -6.74 10.84 -16.24
CA SER A 222 -7.72 10.01 -15.56
C SER A 222 -9.15 10.49 -15.82
N LYS A 223 -9.41 11.80 -15.90
CA LYS A 223 -10.76 12.32 -16.15
C LYS A 223 -11.23 12.00 -17.56
N VAL A 224 -10.33 11.98 -18.55
CA VAL A 224 -10.69 11.60 -19.91
C VAL A 224 -10.95 10.10 -19.98
N LEU A 225 -10.08 9.29 -19.38
CA LEU A 225 -10.22 7.83 -19.38
C LEU A 225 -11.46 7.36 -18.62
N THR A 226 -11.89 8.07 -17.58
CA THR A 226 -13.02 7.68 -16.73
C THR A 226 -14.27 8.53 -16.91
N ASP A 227 -14.31 9.44 -17.89
CA ASP A 227 -15.34 10.48 -18.06
C ASP A 227 -15.59 11.30 -16.78
N GLY A 228 -14.54 11.57 -16.01
CA GLY A 228 -14.59 12.30 -14.73
C GLY A 228 -15.13 11.49 -13.56
N GLU A 229 -15.61 10.25 -13.79
CA GLU A 229 -16.12 9.39 -12.73
C GLU A 229 -15.01 8.89 -11.81
N LEU A 230 -15.33 8.78 -10.53
CA LEU A 230 -14.43 8.22 -9.52
C LEU A 230 -14.57 6.70 -9.47
N ALA A 231 -13.46 6.02 -9.18
CA ALA A 231 -13.45 4.57 -9.02
C ALA A 231 -14.42 4.13 -7.90
N PRO A 232 -15.27 3.10 -8.13
CA PRO A 232 -16.21 2.62 -7.12
C PRO A 232 -15.51 2.21 -5.82
N ASN A 233 -16.00 2.71 -4.68
CA ASN A 233 -15.40 2.48 -3.37
C ASN A 233 -16.34 1.76 -2.38
N ASP A 234 -17.41 1.13 -2.88
CA ASP A 234 -18.46 0.51 -2.06
C ASP A 234 -17.95 -0.56 -1.07
N ARG A 235 -16.83 -1.22 -1.40
CA ARG A 235 -16.18 -2.22 -0.56
C ARG A 235 -15.13 -1.64 0.40
N CYS A 236 -14.86 -0.35 0.30
CA CYS A 236 -13.85 0.34 1.09
C CYS A 236 -14.43 0.83 2.42
N CYS A 237 -13.60 0.84 3.45
CA CYS A 237 -13.94 1.45 4.72
C CYS A 237 -14.20 2.94 4.54
N ARG A 238 -15.36 3.43 4.99
CA ARG A 238 -15.76 4.86 4.86
C ARG A 238 -14.85 5.84 5.59
N VAL A 239 -14.01 5.36 6.51
CA VAL A 239 -13.07 6.20 7.27
C VAL A 239 -11.71 6.33 6.58
N CYS A 240 -11.21 5.26 5.95
CA CYS A 240 -9.85 5.27 5.39
C CYS A 240 -9.75 4.98 3.89
N GLY A 241 -10.84 4.57 3.25
CA GLY A 241 -10.88 4.22 1.83
C GLY A 241 -10.20 2.89 1.48
N LYS A 242 -9.81 2.07 2.48
CA LYS A 242 -9.15 0.76 2.25
C LYS A 242 -10.10 -0.40 2.54
N ILE A 243 -9.90 -1.53 1.86
CA ILE A 243 -10.68 -2.77 2.03
C ILE A 243 -10.17 -3.62 3.21
N GLY A 244 -10.88 -4.71 3.54
CA GLY A 244 -10.37 -5.79 4.40
C GLY A 244 -10.54 -5.62 5.92
N HIS A 245 -11.32 -4.64 6.37
CA HIS A 245 -11.61 -4.44 7.80
C HIS A 245 -12.97 -3.76 8.02
N TYR A 246 -13.56 -3.98 9.18
CA TYR A 246 -14.76 -3.25 9.61
C TYR A 246 -14.39 -1.84 10.09
N MET A 247 -15.35 -0.90 10.05
CA MET A 247 -15.13 0.49 10.50
C MET A 247 -14.59 0.58 11.94
N LYS A 248 -15.03 -0.34 12.82
CA LYS A 248 -14.55 -0.42 14.21
C LYS A 248 -13.05 -0.72 14.31
N ASP A 249 -12.51 -1.47 13.36
CA ASP A 249 -11.12 -1.93 13.31
C ASP A 249 -10.23 -1.01 12.46
N CYS A 250 -10.79 0.09 11.93
CA CYS A 250 -10.08 1.00 11.04
C CYS A 250 -8.83 1.61 11.70
N PRO A 251 -7.63 1.41 11.13
CA PRO A 251 -6.40 1.96 11.71
C PRO A 251 -6.39 3.48 11.80
N LYS A 252 -6.94 4.18 10.79
CA LYS A 252 -7.08 5.65 10.84
C LYS A 252 -8.00 6.07 11.99
N ARG A 253 -9.12 5.38 12.20
CA ARG A 253 -10.05 5.66 13.31
C ARG A 253 -9.40 5.47 14.67
N ARG A 254 -8.66 4.36 14.86
CA ARG A 254 -7.93 4.09 16.11
C ARG A 254 -6.86 5.16 16.39
N ARG A 255 -6.13 5.61 15.36
CA ARG A 255 -5.16 6.69 15.49
C ARG A 255 -5.81 8.04 15.82
N LEU A 256 -6.95 8.37 15.21
CA LEU A 256 -7.70 9.60 15.52
C LEU A 256 -8.17 9.60 16.97
N LYS A 257 -8.80 8.52 17.43
CA LYS A 257 -9.20 8.38 18.84
C LYS A 257 -8.03 8.51 19.82
N LYS A 258 -6.87 7.91 19.50
CA LYS A 258 -5.69 8.05 20.36
C LYS A 258 -5.22 9.50 20.45
N LYS A 259 -5.23 10.23 19.34
CA LYS A 259 -4.88 11.66 19.30
C LYS A 259 -5.90 12.55 20.01
N GLU A 260 -7.18 12.17 19.99
CA GLU A 260 -8.22 12.88 20.74
C GLU A 260 -8.02 12.69 22.24
N ASN A 261 -7.87 11.43 22.70
CA ASN A 261 -7.59 11.14 24.10
C ASN A 261 -6.30 11.83 24.59
N GLU A 262 -5.20 11.78 23.83
CA GLU A 262 -3.96 12.49 24.18
C GLU A 262 -4.17 14.02 24.35
N LYS A 263 -5.04 14.62 23.53
CA LYS A 263 -5.38 16.05 23.62
C LYS A 263 -6.28 16.37 24.80
N ASP A 264 -7.18 15.46 25.17
CA ASP A 264 -8.06 15.61 26.31
C ASP A 264 -7.27 15.42 27.62
N ASP A 265 -6.38 14.43 27.69
CA ASP A 265 -5.42 14.26 28.80
C ASP A 265 -4.54 15.53 28.97
N GLU A 266 -4.02 16.11 27.86
CA GLU A 266 -3.26 17.35 27.90
C GLU A 266 -4.08 18.57 28.36
N LYS A 267 -5.39 18.59 28.11
CA LYS A 267 -6.28 19.66 28.59
C LYS A 267 -6.60 19.49 30.06
N GLU A 268 -6.90 18.28 30.52
CA GLU A 268 -7.14 17.98 31.94
C GLU A 268 -5.92 18.35 32.78
N VAL A 269 -4.70 17.99 32.34
CA VAL A 269 -3.46 18.38 33.03
C VAL A 269 -3.27 19.91 33.09
N LYS A 270 -3.67 20.64 32.03
CA LYS A 270 -3.59 22.11 32.01
C LYS A 270 -4.66 22.78 32.87
N GLU A 271 -5.86 22.21 32.93
CA GLU A 271 -6.94 22.69 33.81
C GLU A 271 -6.59 22.43 35.28
N ASP A 272 -6.07 21.24 35.61
CA ASP A 272 -5.62 20.91 36.96
C ASP A 272 -4.45 21.81 37.40
N ASP A 273 -3.44 22.05 36.56
CA ASP A 273 -2.34 22.98 36.88
C ASP A 273 -2.85 24.42 37.05
N ARG A 274 -3.86 24.84 36.28
CA ARG A 274 -4.50 26.16 36.42
C ARG A 274 -5.29 26.26 37.72
N GLU A 275 -6.12 25.28 38.06
CA GLU A 275 -6.89 25.24 39.30
C GLU A 275 -5.96 25.21 40.53
N THR A 276 -4.86 24.46 40.45
CA THR A 276 -3.85 24.42 41.50
C THR A 276 -3.12 25.76 41.65
N ARG A 277 -2.89 26.51 40.57
CA ARG A 277 -2.36 27.89 40.63
C ARG A 277 -3.36 28.88 41.22
N GLU A 278 -4.64 28.76 40.92
CA GLU A 278 -5.70 29.64 41.44
C GLU A 278 -5.96 29.44 42.95
N LYS A 279 -5.68 28.24 43.48
CA LYS A 279 -5.75 27.93 44.93
C LYS A 279 -4.49 28.34 45.73
N ARG A 280 -3.43 28.81 45.05
CA ARG A 280 -2.20 29.29 45.69
C ARG A 280 -2.23 30.80 45.87
N CYS A 281 -1.70 31.28 46.97
CA CYS A 281 -1.53 32.70 47.21
C CYS A 281 -0.54 33.30 46.21
N PHE A 282 -0.94 34.35 45.48
CA PHE A 282 -0.12 35.03 44.47
C PHE A 282 1.13 35.77 45.01
N ILE A 283 1.38 35.73 46.33
CA ILE A 283 2.55 36.38 46.94
C ILE A 283 3.57 35.33 47.39
N CYS A 284 3.18 34.40 48.28
CA CYS A 284 4.11 33.40 48.82
C CYS A 284 4.01 32.02 48.13
N GLY A 285 2.94 31.78 47.35
CA GLY A 285 2.71 30.49 46.68
C GLY A 285 2.05 29.41 47.55
N ASP A 286 1.78 29.67 48.84
CA ASP A 286 1.14 28.69 49.72
C ASP A 286 -0.37 28.53 49.44
N VAL A 287 -0.90 27.36 49.77
CA VAL A 287 -2.34 27.05 49.66
C VAL A 287 -3.09 27.43 50.94
N GLY A 288 -4.40 27.72 50.83
CA GLY A 288 -5.29 27.94 51.99
C GLY A 288 -5.56 29.41 52.36
N HIS A 289 -5.00 30.37 51.63
CA HIS A 289 -5.32 31.80 51.78
C HIS A 289 -5.18 32.56 50.46
N VAL A 290 -5.86 33.70 50.32
CA VAL A 290 -5.74 34.58 49.14
C VAL A 290 -4.78 35.74 49.42
N ARG A 291 -4.33 36.44 48.38
CA ARG A 291 -3.35 37.55 48.42
C ARG A 291 -3.55 38.55 49.59
N ARG A 292 -4.79 38.90 49.92
CA ARG A 292 -5.11 39.90 50.96
C ARG A 292 -4.81 39.42 52.38
N ASP A 293 -4.86 38.11 52.59
CA ASP A 293 -4.68 37.45 53.89
C ASP A 293 -3.28 36.84 54.04
N CYS A 294 -2.41 37.08 53.06
CA CYS A 294 -1.04 36.57 53.05
C CYS A 294 -0.20 37.23 54.15
N PRO A 295 0.43 36.45 55.05
CA PRO A 295 1.27 36.97 56.12
C PRO A 295 2.41 37.87 55.60
N GLU A 296 2.93 37.57 54.40
CA GLU A 296 4.01 38.32 53.76
C GLU A 296 3.55 39.63 53.09
N PHE A 297 2.25 39.81 52.87
CA PHE A 297 1.71 41.03 52.24
C PHE A 297 1.95 42.29 53.09
N LYS A 298 2.10 42.14 54.41
CA LYS A 298 2.40 43.25 55.32
C LYS A 298 3.85 43.74 55.24
N GLN A 299 4.80 42.91 54.79
CA GLN A 299 6.21 43.29 54.68
C GLN A 299 6.52 44.05 53.39
N THR A 300 5.82 43.76 52.29
CA THR A 300 6.04 44.42 50.99
C THR A 300 5.59 45.89 50.99
N ARG A 301 4.58 46.25 51.79
CA ARG A 301 4.09 47.64 51.89
C ARG A 301 5.03 48.56 52.68
N GLN A 302 5.86 48.02 53.59
CA GLN A 302 6.82 48.82 54.37
C GLN A 302 8.10 49.17 53.58
N ARG A 303 8.47 48.38 52.56
CA ARG A 303 9.64 48.69 51.71
C ARG A 303 9.41 49.81 50.70
N ASN A 304 8.16 50.07 50.27
CA ASN A 304 7.88 51.13 49.29
C ASN A 304 7.72 52.54 49.88
N ASN A 305 7.73 52.70 51.21
CA ASN A 305 7.61 54.01 51.86
C ASN A 305 8.95 54.58 52.36
N SER A 306 10.09 54.02 51.92
CA SER A 306 11.41 54.49 52.33
C SER A 306 12.41 54.48 51.17
N VAL A 307 12.28 55.47 50.28
CA VAL A 307 13.42 55.94 49.46
C VAL A 307 13.43 57.47 49.48
N PRO A 308 14.41 58.12 50.13
CA PRO A 308 14.65 59.54 49.97
C PRO A 308 15.41 59.79 48.67
N GLY A 309 14.96 60.80 47.91
CA GLY A 309 15.57 61.18 46.65
C GLY A 309 17.04 61.60 46.79
N LYS A 310 17.87 61.13 45.86
CA LYS A 310 19.12 61.80 45.49
C LYS A 310 19.26 61.76 43.97
N LEU A 311 19.42 62.97 43.42
CA LEU A 311 19.83 63.27 42.05
C LEU A 311 21.13 62.54 41.70
N VAL A 312 21.23 62.04 40.46
CA VAL A 312 22.47 62.10 39.69
C VAL A 312 22.16 62.46 38.24
N HIS A 313 22.98 63.40 37.77
CA HIS A 313 23.00 64.12 36.50
C HIS A 313 23.01 63.27 35.22
N VAL A 314 22.42 63.87 34.19
CA VAL A 314 22.63 63.59 32.75
C VAL A 314 23.99 64.14 32.31
N LEU A 315 24.70 63.40 31.46
CA LEU A 315 25.39 63.84 30.21
C LEU A 315 26.63 62.98 29.92
N GLY A 316 26.77 62.54 28.65
CA GLY A 316 27.99 61.98 28.07
C GLY A 316 27.75 60.74 27.23
#